data_AF-A0A2S2QV69-F1
#
_entry.id   AF-A0A2S2QV69-F1
#
_cell.length_a   1.000
_cell.length_b   1.000
_cell.length_c   1.000
_cell.angle_alpha   90.00
_cell.angle_beta   90.00
_cell.angle_gamma   90.00
#
_symmetry.space_group_name_H-M   'P 1'
#
loop_
_entity.id
_entity.type
_entity.pdbx_description
1 polymer ?
#
loop_
_entity_poly.entity_id
_entity_poly.type
_entity_poly.pdbx_seq_one_letter_code
_entity_poly.pdbx_strand_id
1 'polypeptide(L)'
;MSINNYTNMFVQPQNDDNSLNKRKSSNSDANDCKRKKKSQLNLGIRKVPVPSHRLTPLKEHWLKIYTPVVEHLKLDIRFNVKSRNVEIRNPIPDDAIGSQHLQKAADFVKAFVYGFEVEDALALIRLDNLFVESFEVKDVKTLKGDHLARAIGRLA
;
A
#
# COMPACT_ATOMS: atom_id res chain seq x y z
N MET A 1 -33.58 -15.02 -76.37
CA MET A 1 -32.44 -15.23 -77.28
C MET A 1 -31.22 -15.52 -76.43
N SER A 2 -30.82 -16.79 -76.43
CA SER A 2 -29.68 -17.33 -75.70
C SER A 2 -28.37 -16.99 -76.40
N ILE A 3 -27.34 -16.66 -75.62
CA ILE A 3 -25.91 -16.85 -75.94
C ILE A 3 -25.27 -17.15 -74.56
N ASN A 4 -25.01 -18.41 -74.21
CA ASN A 4 -23.77 -19.17 -74.47
C ASN A 4 -22.53 -18.47 -73.88
N ASN A 5 -21.54 -19.10 -73.26
CA ASN A 5 -21.27 -20.48 -72.85
C ASN A 5 -19.88 -20.47 -72.16
N TYR A 6 -19.54 -21.61 -71.53
CA TYR A 6 -18.20 -22.23 -71.46
C TYR A 6 -17.12 -21.77 -70.45
N THR A 7 -16.79 -22.73 -69.58
CA THR A 7 -15.44 -23.27 -69.27
C THR A 7 -14.40 -22.35 -68.61
N ASN A 8 -13.94 -22.70 -67.40
CA ASN A 8 -12.61 -23.34 -67.24
C ASN A 8 -12.26 -23.71 -65.79
N MET A 9 -11.69 -24.91 -65.68
CA MET A 9 -10.95 -25.44 -64.55
C MET A 9 -9.60 -24.73 -64.36
N PHE A 10 -9.12 -24.80 -63.12
CA PHE A 10 -7.72 -24.99 -62.70
C PHE A 10 -6.80 -23.77 -62.43
N VAL A 11 -5.92 -24.00 -61.45
CA VAL A 11 -4.72 -23.25 -61.00
C VAL A 11 -4.87 -22.35 -59.74
N GLN A 12 -4.29 -22.82 -58.62
CA GLN A 12 -3.74 -22.01 -57.51
C GLN A 12 -2.22 -21.77 -57.76
N PRO A 13 -1.46 -21.09 -56.88
CA PRO A 13 -1.58 -19.75 -56.28
C PRO A 13 -0.26 -18.93 -56.49
N GLN A 14 -0.20 -17.63 -56.17
CA GLN A 14 1.02 -16.97 -55.63
C GLN A 14 0.67 -15.70 -54.82
N ASN A 15 1.47 -15.46 -53.78
CA ASN A 15 1.35 -14.43 -52.74
C ASN A 15 2.00 -13.09 -53.14
N ASP A 16 1.85 -12.11 -52.24
CA ASP A 16 2.60 -10.86 -52.06
C ASP A 16 2.16 -9.72 -53.02
N ASP A 17 1.77 -8.50 -52.63
CA ASP A 17 2.11 -7.67 -51.48
C ASP A 17 1.08 -6.53 -51.24
N ASN A 18 0.88 -6.18 -49.96
CA ASN A 18 0.88 -4.82 -49.39
C ASN A 18 -0.07 -3.70 -49.95
N SER A 19 -1.08 -3.28 -49.17
CA SER A 19 -1.02 -2.02 -48.39
C SER A 19 -2.39 -1.55 -47.83
N LEU A 20 -2.30 -0.94 -46.64
CA LEU A 20 -3.17 0.09 -46.07
C LEU A 20 -4.63 -0.27 -45.76
N ASN A 21 -4.87 -0.68 -44.51
CA ASN A 21 -6.16 -0.42 -43.85
C ASN A 21 -6.02 0.01 -42.37
N LYS A 22 -6.12 1.33 -42.19
CA LYS A 22 -6.95 2.05 -41.20
C LYS A 22 -6.88 1.63 -39.72
N ARG A 23 -6.07 2.41 -38.98
CA ARG A 23 -6.18 2.84 -37.56
C ARG A 23 -7.31 2.19 -36.72
N LYS A 24 -6.91 1.49 -35.65
CA LYS A 24 -7.69 1.35 -34.41
C LYS A 24 -6.77 1.60 -33.21
N SER A 25 -6.71 2.86 -32.78
CA SER A 25 -6.22 3.24 -31.45
C SER A 25 -7.17 2.67 -30.39
N SER A 26 -6.70 1.74 -29.56
CA SER A 26 -7.50 1.12 -28.51
C SER A 26 -6.88 1.33 -27.11
N ASN A 27 -7.44 2.31 -26.40
CA ASN A 27 -7.82 2.30 -24.97
C ASN A 27 -6.82 2.04 -23.82
N SER A 28 -5.50 1.92 -24.01
CA SER A 28 -4.56 1.73 -22.88
C SER A 28 -4.27 3.00 -22.08
N ASP A 29 -4.22 4.17 -22.73
CA ASP A 29 -3.54 5.34 -22.14
C ASP A 29 -4.45 6.25 -21.31
N ALA A 30 -5.78 6.11 -21.45
CA ALA A 30 -6.77 6.84 -20.65
C ALA A 30 -6.92 6.29 -19.22
N ASN A 31 -6.42 5.08 -18.97
CA ASN A 31 -6.47 4.44 -17.65
C ASN A 31 -5.30 4.87 -16.74
N ASP A 32 -4.16 5.26 -17.32
CA ASP A 32 -3.01 5.73 -16.56
C ASP A 32 -3.24 7.14 -15.95
N CYS A 33 -3.92 8.02 -16.69
CA CYS A 33 -4.22 9.38 -16.19
C CYS A 33 -5.26 9.42 -15.07
N LYS A 34 -6.25 8.50 -15.07
CA LYS A 34 -7.23 8.36 -13.98
C LYS A 34 -6.61 7.73 -12.73
N ARG A 35 -5.63 6.84 -12.88
CA ARG A 35 -4.90 6.23 -11.77
C ARG A 35 -3.96 7.24 -11.09
N LYS A 36 -3.32 8.12 -11.87
CA LYS A 36 -2.48 9.23 -11.39
C LYS A 36 -3.25 10.39 -10.73
N LYS A 37 -4.51 10.64 -11.08
CA LYS A 37 -5.34 11.66 -10.37
C LYS A 37 -5.85 11.19 -8.99
N LYS A 38 -5.92 9.89 -8.75
CA LYS A 38 -6.33 9.33 -7.44
C LYS A 38 -5.25 9.44 -6.38
N SER A 39 -3.97 9.55 -6.75
CA SER A 39 -2.86 9.72 -5.81
C SER A 39 -2.76 11.15 -5.25
N GLN A 40 -3.23 12.16 -5.98
CA GLN A 40 -3.18 13.57 -5.55
C GLN A 40 -4.37 14.04 -4.69
N LEU A 41 -5.42 13.23 -4.48
CA LEU A 41 -6.47 13.52 -3.49
C LEU A 41 -6.22 12.79 -2.14
N ASN A 42 -5.10 12.07 -2.02
CA ASN A 42 -4.69 11.37 -0.80
C ASN A 42 -3.74 12.20 0.09
N LEU A 43 -3.70 13.53 -0.05
CA LEU A 43 -2.72 14.34 0.70
C LEU A 43 -2.90 14.28 2.24
N GLY A 44 -4.07 13.86 2.72
CA GLY A 44 -4.38 13.80 4.16
C GLY A 44 -4.68 12.42 4.72
N ILE A 45 -4.44 11.32 3.98
CA ILE A 45 -4.79 9.96 4.43
C ILE A 45 -3.55 9.07 4.47
N ARG A 46 -3.21 8.56 5.67
CA ARG A 46 -2.19 7.52 5.86
C ARG A 46 -2.84 6.18 6.14
N LYS A 47 -2.29 5.12 5.56
CA LYS A 47 -2.77 3.75 5.78
C LYS A 47 -1.63 2.92 6.35
N VAL A 48 -1.90 2.22 7.45
CA VAL A 48 -0.96 1.30 8.08
C VAL A 48 -1.54 -0.12 7.98
N PRO A 49 -0.83 -1.07 7.33
CA PRO A 49 -1.27 -2.46 7.24
C PRO A 49 -1.01 -3.18 8.58
N VAL A 50 -1.97 -4.01 9.00
CA VAL A 50 -1.87 -4.80 10.23
C VAL A 50 -1.74 -6.30 9.91
N PRO A 51 -0.70 -6.99 10.40
CA PRO A 51 -0.53 -8.43 10.28
C PRO A 51 -1.67 -9.22 10.95
N SER A 52 -1.98 -10.42 10.43
CA SER A 52 -3.07 -11.26 10.95
C SER A 52 -2.92 -11.59 12.43
N HIS A 53 -1.70 -11.86 12.90
CA HIS A 53 -1.42 -12.24 14.29
C HIS A 53 -1.61 -11.09 15.30
N ARG A 54 -1.70 -9.84 14.83
CA ARG A 54 -1.94 -8.65 15.67
C ARG A 54 -3.39 -8.15 15.63
N LEU A 55 -4.28 -8.80 14.90
CA LEU A 55 -5.68 -8.34 14.78
C LEU A 55 -6.47 -8.51 16.09
N THR A 56 -6.26 -9.61 16.81
CA THR A 56 -6.91 -9.87 18.10
C THR A 56 -6.55 -8.79 19.14
N PRO A 57 -5.25 -8.53 19.41
CA PRO A 57 -4.90 -7.49 20.38
C PRO A 57 -5.30 -6.08 19.91
N LEU A 58 -5.33 -5.82 18.60
CA LEU A 58 -5.79 -4.52 18.07
C LEU A 58 -7.25 -4.24 18.44
N LYS A 59 -8.12 -5.26 18.37
CA LYS A 59 -9.55 -5.09 18.71
C LYS A 59 -9.76 -4.87 20.20
N GLU A 60 -9.06 -5.62 21.03
CA GLU A 60 -9.14 -5.51 22.50
C GLU A 60 -8.66 -4.14 22.99
N HIS A 61 -7.53 -3.68 22.46
CA HIS A 61 -6.91 -2.43 22.88
C HIS A 61 -7.32 -1.23 22.01
N TRP A 62 -8.30 -1.39 21.12
CA TRP A 62 -8.69 -0.34 20.17
C TRP A 62 -9.06 0.97 20.85
N LEU A 63 -9.79 0.91 21.97
CA LEU A 63 -10.17 2.10 22.75
C LEU A 63 -8.93 2.85 23.25
N LYS A 64 -7.93 2.13 23.78
CA LYS A 64 -6.67 2.73 24.26
C LYS A 64 -5.83 3.35 23.14
N ILE A 65 -5.96 2.86 21.90
CA ILE A 65 -5.27 3.40 20.72
C ILE A 65 -6.04 4.61 20.17
N TYR A 66 -7.37 4.52 20.13
CA TYR A 66 -8.25 5.55 19.59
C TYR A 66 -8.19 6.85 20.39
N THR A 67 -8.31 6.75 21.72
CA THR A 67 -8.33 7.90 22.64
C THR A 67 -7.16 8.87 22.44
N PRO A 68 -5.88 8.45 22.53
CA PRO A 68 -4.76 9.38 22.41
C PRO A 68 -4.64 10.00 21.02
N VAL A 69 -5.05 9.30 19.96
CA VAL A 69 -4.98 9.81 18.58
C VAL A 69 -6.02 10.91 18.35
N VAL A 70 -7.23 10.74 18.88
CA VAL A 70 -8.30 11.75 18.72
C VAL A 70 -8.11 12.92 19.67
N GLU A 71 -7.75 12.67 20.93
CA GLU A 71 -7.64 13.73 21.94
C GLU A 71 -6.40 14.60 21.76
N HIS A 72 -5.23 14.01 21.56
CA HIS A 72 -3.98 14.78 21.47
C HIS A 72 -3.72 15.32 20.06
N LEU A 73 -3.97 14.51 19.03
CA LEU A 73 -3.61 14.84 17.65
C LEU A 73 -4.78 15.39 16.83
N LYS A 74 -6.03 15.24 17.32
CA LYS A 74 -7.28 15.66 16.63
C LYS A 74 -7.42 15.05 15.24
N LEU A 75 -6.97 13.81 15.07
CA LEU A 75 -7.03 13.07 13.82
C LEU A 75 -8.20 12.09 13.82
N ASP A 76 -8.78 11.85 12.65
CA ASP A 76 -9.76 10.79 12.45
C ASP A 76 -9.04 9.46 12.22
N ILE A 77 -9.39 8.43 12.99
CA ILE A 77 -8.85 7.09 12.82
C ILE A 77 -9.96 6.06 12.60
N ARG A 78 -9.75 5.18 11.62
CA ARG A 78 -10.70 4.13 11.22
C ARG A 78 -9.98 2.83 10.98
N PHE A 79 -10.52 1.73 11.50
CA PHE A 79 -10.01 0.40 11.19
C PHE A 79 -10.89 -0.31 10.17
N ASN A 80 -10.31 -0.66 9.02
CA ASN A 80 -11.00 -1.46 8.00
C ASN A 80 -10.64 -2.93 8.17
N VAL A 81 -11.58 -3.71 8.71
CA VAL A 81 -11.39 -5.14 9.00
C VAL A 81 -11.19 -5.96 7.72
N LYS A 82 -11.81 -5.57 6.59
CA LYS A 82 -11.72 -6.33 5.33
C LYS A 82 -10.34 -6.20 4.68
N SER A 83 -9.80 -4.97 4.63
CA SER A 83 -8.47 -4.72 4.09
C SER A 83 -7.35 -4.88 5.13
N ARG A 84 -7.70 -5.01 6.42
CA ARG A 84 -6.78 -5.05 7.57
C ARG A 84 -5.87 -3.82 7.64
N ASN A 85 -6.40 -2.68 7.23
CA ASN A 85 -5.69 -1.42 7.23
C ASN A 85 -6.30 -0.47 8.24
N VAL A 86 -5.44 0.17 9.02
CA VAL A 86 -5.80 1.35 9.82
C VAL A 86 -5.63 2.56 8.92
N GLU A 87 -6.71 3.31 8.73
CA GLU A 87 -6.74 4.54 7.97
C GLU A 87 -6.78 5.72 8.94
N ILE A 88 -5.83 6.64 8.79
CA ILE A 88 -5.72 7.86 9.58
C ILE A 88 -5.94 9.02 8.62
N ARG A 89 -6.87 9.90 8.96
CA ARG A 89 -7.24 11.06 8.15
C ARG A 89 -7.11 12.33 8.98
N ASN A 90 -6.54 13.36 8.39
CA ASN A 90 -6.62 14.70 8.94
C ASN A 90 -7.96 15.34 8.53
N PRO A 91 -8.83 15.77 9.46
CA PRO A 91 -10.06 16.47 9.12
C PRO A 91 -9.83 17.86 8.49
N ILE A 92 -8.68 18.51 8.75
CA ILE A 92 -8.37 19.87 8.27
C ILE A 92 -7.13 19.82 7.36
N PRO A 93 -7.29 19.97 6.03
CA PRO A 93 -6.21 19.72 5.08
C PRO A 93 -5.10 20.80 5.01
N ASP A 94 -5.33 22.01 5.53
CA ASP A 94 -4.41 23.15 5.36
C ASP A 94 -3.46 23.40 6.56
N ASP A 95 -3.53 22.56 7.61
CA ASP A 95 -2.67 22.70 8.78
C ASP A 95 -1.30 22.06 8.55
N ALA A 96 -0.23 22.87 8.44
CA ALA A 96 1.15 22.40 8.34
C ALA A 96 1.56 21.47 9.51
N ILE A 97 1.03 21.74 10.71
CA ILE A 97 1.22 20.94 11.93
C ILE A 97 0.56 19.55 11.78
N GLY A 98 -0.55 19.46 11.05
CA GLY A 98 -1.29 18.23 10.83
C GLY A 98 -0.47 17.15 10.11
N SER A 99 0.49 17.53 9.27
CA SER A 99 1.39 16.59 8.60
C SER A 99 2.30 15.84 9.58
N GLN A 100 2.82 16.53 10.60
CA GLN A 100 3.67 15.95 11.63
C GLN A 100 2.86 15.04 12.56
N HIS A 101 1.66 15.49 12.96
CA HIS A 101 0.76 14.69 13.78
C HIS A 101 0.32 13.41 13.08
N LEU A 102 0.08 13.47 11.78
CA LEU A 102 -0.27 12.31 10.96
C LEU A 102 0.87 11.29 10.92
N GLN A 103 2.12 11.75 10.89
CA GLN A 103 3.30 10.89 10.96
C GLN A 103 3.44 10.26 12.35
N LYS A 104 3.31 11.04 13.44
CA LYS A 104 3.33 10.51 14.82
C LYS A 104 2.24 9.46 15.05
N ALA A 105 1.01 9.70 14.58
CA ALA A 105 -0.07 8.72 14.68
C ALA A 105 0.23 7.44 13.87
N ALA A 106 0.83 7.58 12.68
CA ALA A 106 1.22 6.44 11.87
C ALA A 106 2.31 5.61 12.57
N ASP A 107 3.29 6.25 13.19
CA ASP A 107 4.37 5.58 13.91
C ASP A 107 3.89 4.97 15.23
N PHE A 108 2.94 5.59 15.93
CA PHE A 108 2.25 5.01 17.09
C PHE A 108 1.54 3.69 16.72
N VAL A 109 0.75 3.68 15.65
CA VAL A 109 0.06 2.46 15.17
C VAL A 109 1.08 1.42 14.68
N LYS A 110 2.17 1.85 14.04
CA LYS A 110 3.25 0.95 13.59
C LYS A 110 3.99 0.31 14.76
N ALA A 111 4.27 1.05 15.83
CA ALA A 111 4.89 0.51 17.05
C ALA A 111 4.01 -0.58 17.67
N PHE A 112 2.69 -0.35 17.73
CA PHE A 112 1.75 -1.38 18.17
C PHE A 112 1.78 -2.62 17.25
N VAL A 113 1.92 -2.44 15.94
CA VAL A 113 2.06 -3.56 14.99
C VAL A 113 3.34 -4.36 15.25
N TYR A 114 4.44 -3.71 15.61
CA TYR A 114 5.71 -4.37 15.95
C TYR A 114 5.73 -5.08 17.31
N GLY A 115 4.64 -4.97 18.08
CA GLY A 115 4.47 -5.72 19.32
C GLY A 115 4.73 -4.91 20.59
N PHE A 116 4.99 -3.61 20.48
CA PHE A 116 5.08 -2.73 21.65
C PHE A 116 3.74 -2.69 22.40
N GLU A 117 3.82 -2.49 23.71
CA GLU A 117 2.64 -2.21 24.53
C GLU A 117 2.07 -0.84 24.17
N VAL A 118 0.76 -0.67 24.41
CA VAL A 118 0.07 0.58 24.07
C VAL A 118 0.59 1.74 24.92
N GLU A 119 0.96 1.46 26.16
CA GLU A 119 1.46 2.45 27.13
C GLU A 119 2.86 2.95 26.73
N ASP A 120 3.73 2.06 26.27
CA ASP A 120 5.05 2.41 25.73
C ASP A 120 4.94 3.19 24.42
N ALA A 121 4.07 2.75 23.51
CA ALA A 121 3.86 3.42 22.24
C ALA A 121 3.36 4.86 22.43
N LEU A 122 2.63 5.15 23.52
CA LEU A 122 2.11 6.49 23.81
C LEU A 122 3.24 7.51 24.01
N ALA A 123 4.44 7.07 24.40
CA ALA A 123 5.61 7.93 24.49
C ALA A 123 5.96 8.61 23.14
N LEU A 124 5.67 7.95 22.00
CA LEU A 124 5.89 8.50 20.65
C LEU A 124 5.01 9.73 20.35
N ILE A 125 3.84 9.82 21.00
CA ILE A 125 2.95 10.98 20.84
C ILE A 125 3.42 12.12 21.77
N ARG A 126 3.97 11.78 22.94
CA ARG A 126 4.42 12.75 23.96
C ARG A 126 5.76 13.39 23.63
N LEU A 127 6.69 12.63 23.04
CA LEU A 127 8.07 13.04 22.79
C LEU A 127 8.38 13.03 21.29
N ASP A 128 8.91 14.15 20.80
CA ASP A 128 9.11 14.38 19.36
C ASP A 128 10.39 13.76 18.80
N ASN A 129 11.31 13.37 19.68
CA ASN A 129 12.63 12.83 19.34
C ASN A 129 12.72 11.32 19.57
N LEU A 130 11.59 10.62 19.60
CA LEU A 130 11.53 9.17 19.74
C LEU A 130 11.17 8.54 18.40
N PHE A 131 11.97 7.56 17.97
CA PHE A 131 11.80 6.89 16.69
C PHE A 131 11.79 5.38 16.88
N VAL A 132 11.09 4.69 15.98
CA VAL A 132 11.06 3.22 15.93
C VAL A 132 11.77 2.77 14.66
N GLU A 133 12.84 2.00 14.84
CA GLU A 133 13.63 1.42 13.76
C GLU A 133 13.56 -0.10 13.82
N SER A 134 13.56 -0.75 12.66
CA SER A 134 13.57 -2.19 12.53
C SER A 134 14.70 -2.58 11.58
N PHE A 135 15.57 -3.48 12.00
CA PHE A 135 16.64 -4.03 11.18
C PHE A 135 16.57 -5.56 11.21
N GLU A 136 17.00 -6.19 10.11
CA GLU A 136 17.23 -7.62 10.11
C GLU A 136 18.67 -7.93 10.52
N VAL A 137 18.91 -9.05 11.21
CA VAL A 137 20.26 -9.46 11.60
C VAL A 137 21.21 -9.54 10.40
N LYS A 138 20.66 -9.89 9.23
CA LYS A 138 21.41 -10.00 7.96
C LYS A 138 21.91 -8.66 7.43
N ASP A 139 21.25 -7.56 7.79
CA ASP A 139 21.64 -6.20 7.35
C ASP A 139 22.98 -5.79 7.99
N VAL A 140 23.26 -6.29 9.20
CA VAL A 140 24.53 -6.04 9.91
C VAL A 140 25.55 -7.11 9.57
N LYS A 141 25.15 -8.38 9.65
CA LYS A 141 26.06 -9.51 9.42
C LYS A 141 25.31 -10.72 8.90
N THR A 142 25.84 -11.31 7.83
CA THR A 142 25.29 -12.52 7.23
C THR A 142 25.63 -13.75 8.08
N LEU A 143 24.77 -14.06 9.05
CA LEU A 143 24.82 -15.27 9.86
C LEU A 143 23.86 -16.35 9.32
N LYS A 144 24.23 -17.63 9.44
CA LYS A 144 23.44 -18.78 8.98
C LYS A 144 23.38 -19.87 10.06
N GLY A 145 22.29 -20.63 10.05
CA GLY A 145 22.10 -21.81 10.91
C GLY A 145 22.31 -21.52 12.39
N ASP A 146 23.10 -22.37 13.06
CA ASP A 146 23.34 -22.31 14.50
C ASP A 146 23.99 -21.00 14.97
N HIS A 147 24.78 -20.35 14.11
CA HIS A 147 25.36 -19.04 14.45
C HIS A 147 24.29 -17.96 14.59
N LEU A 148 23.21 -18.04 13.81
CA LEU A 148 22.08 -17.10 13.91
C LEU A 148 21.27 -17.38 15.18
N ALA A 149 20.92 -18.64 15.44
CA ALA A 149 20.19 -19.02 16.65
C ALA A 149 20.96 -18.63 17.93
N ARG A 150 22.27 -18.87 17.96
CA ARG A 150 23.13 -18.49 19.08
C ARG A 150 23.30 -16.99 19.24
N ALA A 151 23.26 -16.21 18.15
CA ALA A 151 23.29 -14.76 18.22
C ALA A 151 21.99 -14.21 18.83
N ILE A 152 20.82 -14.73 18.41
CA ILE A 152 19.52 -14.36 18.98
C ILE A 152 19.49 -14.66 20.48
N GLY A 153 19.93 -15.85 20.89
CA GLY A 153 19.96 -16.23 22.31
C GLY A 153 20.94 -15.45 23.18
N ARG A 154 21.83 -14.63 22.60
CA ARG A 154 22.70 -13.70 23.34
C ARG A 154 22.10 -12.29 23.46
N LEU A 155 21.11 -11.95 22.64
CA LEU A 155 20.42 -10.66 22.65
C LEU A 155 19.20 -10.65 23.58
N ALA A 156 18.62 -11.82 23.82
CA ALA A 156 17.53 -12.04 24.77
C ALA A 156 18.05 -12.09 26.21
#